data_AF-A0A951LZH0-F1
#
_entry.id   AF-A0A951LZH0-F1
#
_cell.length_a   1.000
_cell.length_b   1.000
_cell.length_c   1.000
_cell.angle_alpha   90.00
_cell.angle_beta   90.00
_cell.angle_gamma   90.00
#
_symmetry.space_group_name_H-M   'P 1'
#
loop_
_entity.id
_entity.type
_entity.pdbx_description
1 polymer ?
#
loop_
_entity_poly.entity_id
_entity_poly.type
_entity_poly.pdbx_seq_one_letter_code
_entity_poly.pdbx_strand_id
1 'polypeptide(L)'
;MRKKVKTTPLQREILRALAQTGECSLPVLLGQLRLKFSQLSPAKLQGEVERSLGILKRAGCLYLSRLIGDERKNVPADEWTALGLGRMLSWDDEQGGWFVIEDHVSDVIVRLTNGGVKWLDLIAAQSNIT
;
A
#
# COMPACT_ATOMS: atom_id res chain seq x y z
N MET A 1 -19.45 -15.09 17.74
CA MET A 1 -17.97 -15.14 17.70
C MET A 1 -17.46 -13.91 16.94
N ARG A 2 -16.72 -12.97 17.55
CA ARG A 2 -16.17 -11.81 16.83
C ARG A 2 -15.07 -12.27 15.87
N LYS A 3 -15.13 -11.86 14.59
CA LYS A 3 -14.13 -12.24 13.56
C LYS A 3 -12.80 -11.58 13.91
N LYS A 4 -11.78 -12.38 14.27
CA LYS A 4 -10.43 -11.87 14.55
C LYS A 4 -9.66 -11.71 13.25
N VAL A 5 -9.33 -10.47 12.90
CA VAL A 5 -8.46 -10.15 11.75
C VAL A 5 -7.01 -10.29 12.19
N LYS A 6 -6.24 -11.15 11.53
CA LYS A 6 -4.79 -11.26 11.76
C LYS A 6 -4.07 -10.30 10.81
N THR A 7 -3.49 -9.24 11.36
CA THR A 7 -2.64 -8.30 10.60
C THR A 7 -1.25 -8.17 11.19
N THR A 8 -0.24 -8.04 10.32
CA THR A 8 1.13 -7.70 10.70
C THR A 8 1.25 -6.21 11.03
N PRO A 9 2.30 -5.78 11.76
CA PRO A 9 2.54 -4.35 11.99
C PRO A 9 2.59 -3.54 10.69
N LEU A 10 3.27 -4.06 9.66
CA LEU A 10 3.36 -3.40 8.35
C LEU A 10 1.99 -3.23 7.68
N GLN A 11 1.13 -4.26 7.71
CA GLN A 11 -0.22 -4.17 7.16
C GLN A 11 -1.07 -3.13 7.90
N ARG A 12 -0.91 -3.01 9.23
CA ARG A 12 -1.62 -1.99 10.01
C ARG A 12 -1.16 -0.59 9.64
N GLU A 13 0.15 -0.38 9.48
CA GLU A 13 0.67 0.93 9.09
C GLU A 13 0.25 1.32 7.67
N ILE A 14 0.20 0.38 6.72
CA ILE A 14 -0.37 0.62 5.39
C ILE A 14 -1.82 1.09 5.49
N LEU A 15 -2.67 0.37 6.23
CA LEU A 15 -4.08 0.72 6.38
C LEU A 15 -4.26 2.06 7.11
N ARG A 16 -3.45 2.35 8.13
CA ARG A 16 -3.47 3.62 8.88
C ARG A 16 -3.05 4.80 8.03
N ALA A 17 -2.01 4.65 7.22
CA ALA A 17 -1.58 5.70 6.29
C ALA A 17 -2.71 6.09 5.34
N LEU A 18 -3.42 5.09 4.81
CA LEU A 18 -4.56 5.32 3.93
C LEU A 18 -5.81 5.84 4.68
N ALA A 19 -5.98 5.53 5.96
CA ALA A 19 -7.16 5.93 6.73
C ALA A 19 -7.30 7.46 6.86
N GLN A 20 -6.21 8.20 6.77
CA GLN A 20 -6.20 9.65 6.91
C GLN A 20 -6.83 10.38 5.71
N THR A 21 -6.60 9.85 4.50
CA THR A 21 -6.95 10.52 3.24
C THR A 21 -7.85 9.68 2.33
N GLY A 22 -8.06 8.41 2.65
CA GLY A 22 -8.74 7.41 1.81
C GLY A 22 -7.84 6.83 0.72
N GLU A 23 -6.83 7.56 0.25
CA GLU A 23 -5.88 7.13 -0.77
C GLU A 23 -4.52 7.82 -0.62
N CYS A 24 -3.47 7.21 -1.17
CA CYS A 24 -2.11 7.73 -1.12
C CYS A 24 -1.32 7.30 -2.36
N SER A 25 -0.42 8.18 -2.82
CA SER A 25 0.63 7.83 -3.77
C SER A 25 1.53 6.73 -3.18
N LEU A 26 1.85 5.73 -3.98
CA LEU A 26 2.61 4.57 -3.56
C LEU A 26 4.09 4.92 -3.26
N PRO A 27 4.77 5.79 -4.05
CA PRO A 27 6.01 6.42 -3.63
C PRO A 27 5.93 7.08 -2.25
N VAL A 28 4.90 7.89 -1.99
CA VAL A 28 4.70 8.59 -0.72
C VAL A 28 4.47 7.59 0.43
N LEU A 29 3.63 6.58 0.21
CA LEU A 29 3.37 5.52 1.18
C LEU A 29 4.66 4.78 1.56
N LEU A 30 5.49 4.41 0.58
CA LEU A 30 6.79 3.78 0.84
C LEU A 30 7.73 4.70 1.63
N GLY A 31 7.74 5.99 1.29
CA GLY A 31 8.47 7.02 2.04
C GLY A 31 8.06 7.05 3.53
N GLN A 32 6.75 7.12 3.80
CA GLN A 32 6.22 7.10 5.17
C GLN A 32 6.55 5.80 5.92
N LEU A 33 6.46 4.66 5.23
CA LEU A 33 6.79 3.36 5.82
C LEU A 33 8.29 3.24 6.09
N ARG A 34 9.17 3.81 5.27
CA ARG A 34 10.62 3.80 5.50
C ARG A 34 11.00 4.47 6.81
N LEU A 35 10.32 5.55 7.18
CA LEU A 35 10.56 6.25 8.46
C LEU A 35 10.23 5.35 9.66
N LYS A 36 9.22 4.48 9.54
CA LYS A 36 8.77 3.56 10.61
C LYS A 36 9.50 2.21 10.60
N PHE A 37 9.97 1.79 9.44
CA PHE A 37 10.66 0.51 9.22
C PHE A 37 12.08 0.76 8.69
N SER A 38 12.79 1.72 9.30
CA SER A 38 14.11 2.22 8.85
C SER A 38 15.22 1.16 8.93
N GLN A 39 15.03 0.11 9.72
CA GLN A 39 15.92 -1.05 9.78
C GLN A 39 15.91 -1.90 8.51
N LEU A 40 14.96 -1.70 7.60
CA LEU A 40 14.88 -2.41 6.32
C LEU A 40 15.59 -1.60 5.23
N SER A 41 16.37 -2.29 4.40
CA SER A 41 16.87 -1.71 3.15
C SER A 41 15.70 -1.36 2.21
N PRO A 42 15.84 -0.39 1.29
CA PRO A 42 14.77 0.00 0.38
C PRO A 42 14.17 -1.19 -0.39
N ALA A 43 15.03 -2.05 -0.96
CA ALA A 43 14.61 -3.25 -1.69
C ALA A 43 13.84 -4.24 -0.80
N LYS A 44 14.31 -4.46 0.46
CA LYS A 44 13.62 -5.35 1.39
C LYS A 44 12.27 -4.78 1.80
N LEU A 45 12.18 -3.48 2.08
CA LEU A 45 10.91 -2.82 2.40
C LEU A 45 9.93 -2.92 1.23
N GLN A 46 10.37 -2.65 0.01
CA GLN A 46 9.54 -2.76 -1.19
C GLN A 46 8.93 -4.17 -1.33
N GLY A 47 9.75 -5.22 -1.15
CA GLY A 47 9.26 -6.60 -1.19
C GLY A 47 8.27 -6.94 -0.06
N GLU A 48 8.49 -6.46 1.17
CA GLU A 48 7.55 -6.66 2.28
C GLU A 48 6.22 -5.92 2.05
N VAL A 49 6.29 -4.71 1.50
CA VAL A 49 5.11 -3.90 1.17
C VAL A 49 4.33 -4.54 0.03
N GLU A 50 4.99 -5.01 -1.02
CA GLU A 50 4.34 -5.75 -2.11
C GLU A 50 3.54 -6.95 -1.60
N ARG A 51 4.17 -7.78 -0.75
CA ARG A 51 3.48 -8.93 -0.13
C ARG A 51 2.30 -8.50 0.73
N SER A 52 2.45 -7.42 1.50
CA SER A 52 1.41 -6.90 2.37
C SER A 52 0.23 -6.34 1.58
N LEU A 53 0.49 -5.58 0.52
CA LEU A 53 -0.52 -5.08 -0.40
C LEU A 53 -1.28 -6.23 -1.08
N GLY A 54 -0.59 -7.28 -1.51
CA GLY A 54 -1.22 -8.47 -2.09
C GLY A 54 -2.16 -9.20 -1.12
N ILE A 55 -1.82 -9.27 0.17
CA ILE A 55 -2.70 -9.83 1.21
C ILE A 55 -3.92 -8.92 1.43
N LEU A 56 -3.70 -7.61 1.58
CA LEU A 56 -4.76 -6.63 1.82
C LEU A 56 -5.74 -6.53 0.65
N LYS A 57 -5.24 -6.56 -0.58
CA LYS A 57 -6.03 -6.67 -1.80
C LYS A 57 -6.93 -7.89 -1.79
N ARG A 58 -6.37 -9.09 -1.55
CA ARG A 58 -7.15 -10.35 -1.52
C ARG A 58 -8.19 -10.36 -0.41
N ALA A 59 -7.93 -9.65 0.69
CA ALA A 59 -8.92 -9.41 1.73
C ALA A 59 -10.00 -8.38 1.35
N GLY A 60 -9.96 -7.84 0.12
CA GLY A 60 -10.88 -6.83 -0.36
C GLY A 60 -10.70 -5.48 0.33
N CYS A 61 -9.48 -5.14 0.78
CA CYS A 61 -9.23 -3.91 1.52
C CYS A 61 -8.81 -2.74 0.61
N LEU A 62 -8.21 -3.01 -0.55
CA LEU A 62 -7.52 -2.01 -1.35
C LEU A 62 -7.91 -2.03 -2.83
N TYR A 63 -7.85 -0.86 -3.45
CA TYR A 63 -7.77 -0.66 -4.90
C TYR A 63 -6.40 -0.08 -5.27
N LEU A 64 -5.95 -0.39 -6.48
CA LEU A 64 -4.78 0.22 -7.09
C LEU A 64 -5.23 0.96 -8.36
N SER A 65 -4.71 2.15 -8.57
CA SER A 65 -4.93 2.94 -9.78
C SER A 65 -3.59 3.51 -10.26
N ARG A 66 -3.49 3.76 -11.56
CA ARG A 66 -2.40 4.51 -12.19
C ARG A 66 -2.91 5.88 -12.61
N LEU A 67 -2.04 6.87 -12.53
CA LEU A 67 -2.22 8.17 -13.17
C LEU A 67 -1.43 8.15 -14.49
N ILE A 68 -2.12 8.39 -15.61
CA ILE A 68 -1.55 8.45 -16.95
C ILE A 68 -1.95 9.80 -17.54
N GLY A 69 -1.00 10.74 -17.57
CA GLY A 69 -1.32 12.16 -17.75
C GLY A 69 -2.26 12.63 -16.63
N ASP A 70 -3.41 13.19 -17.03
CA ASP A 70 -4.46 13.64 -16.10
C ASP A 70 -5.54 12.57 -15.83
N GLU A 71 -5.43 11.39 -16.47
CA GLU A 71 -6.41 10.32 -16.31
C GLU A 71 -6.03 9.35 -15.20
N ARG A 72 -6.99 9.04 -14.33
CA ARG A 72 -6.87 7.95 -13.36
C ARG A 72 -7.49 6.67 -13.91
N LYS A 73 -6.68 5.62 -14.06
CA LYS A 73 -7.12 4.29 -14.51
C LYS A 73 -6.98 3.27 -13.39
N ASN A 74 -8.04 2.51 -13.12
CA ASN A 74 -7.97 1.41 -12.17
C ASN A 74 -7.12 0.28 -12.73
N VAL A 75 -6.28 -0.31 -11.89
CA VAL A 75 -5.51 -1.51 -12.24
C VAL A 75 -6.36 -2.74 -11.93
N PRO A 76 -6.70 -3.57 -12.94
CA PRO A 76 -7.40 -4.83 -12.75
C PRO A 76 -6.69 -5.78 -11.78
N ALA A 77 -7.47 -6.68 -11.18
CA ALA A 77 -6.97 -7.57 -10.13
C ALA A 77 -5.94 -8.59 -10.65
N ASP A 78 -6.10 -9.09 -11.87
CA ASP A 78 -5.13 -9.91 -12.57
C ASP A 78 -3.84 -9.12 -12.85
N GLU A 79 -3.97 -7.89 -13.35
CA GLU A 79 -2.83 -7.05 -13.70
C GLU A 79 -1.95 -6.70 -12.49
N TRP A 80 -2.57 -6.34 -11.36
CA TRP A 80 -1.82 -6.01 -10.14
C TRP A 80 -0.93 -7.18 -9.65
N THR A 81 -1.34 -8.43 -9.90
CA THR A 81 -0.52 -9.60 -9.51
C THR A 81 0.69 -9.77 -10.45
N ALA A 82 0.55 -9.40 -11.73
CA ALA A 82 1.60 -9.54 -12.74
C ALA A 82 2.61 -8.37 -12.74
N LEU A 83 2.21 -7.20 -12.24
CA LEU A 83 3.03 -5.99 -12.28
C LEU A 83 4.17 -6.05 -11.27
N GLY A 84 3.88 -6.34 -10.00
CA GLY A 84 4.86 -6.24 -8.92
C GLY A 84 5.37 -4.81 -8.70
N LEU A 85 5.75 -4.47 -7.47
CA LEU A 85 6.20 -3.09 -7.18
C LEU A 85 7.53 -2.79 -7.84
N GLY A 86 8.40 -3.80 -8.02
CA GLY A 86 9.71 -3.64 -8.65
C GLY A 86 9.69 -3.22 -10.11
N ARG A 87 8.56 -3.41 -10.82
CA ARG A 87 8.40 -2.94 -12.21
C ARG A 87 7.81 -1.54 -12.31
N MET A 88 7.14 -1.08 -11.27
CA MET A 88 6.47 0.22 -11.24
C MET A 88 7.30 1.28 -10.54
N LEU A 89 8.10 0.88 -9.54
CA LEU A 89 8.79 1.78 -8.64
C LEU A 89 10.26 1.41 -8.49
N SER A 90 11.12 2.44 -8.45
CA SER A 90 12.52 2.33 -8.05
C SER A 90 12.83 3.27 -6.90
N TRP A 91 13.89 2.95 -6.16
CA TRP A 91 14.48 3.83 -5.15
C TRP A 91 15.60 4.65 -5.78
N ASP A 92 15.66 5.93 -5.45
CA ASP A 92 16.73 6.86 -5.78
C ASP A 92 17.56 7.11 -4.51
N ASP A 93 18.83 6.68 -4.52
CA ASP A 93 19.75 6.86 -3.38
C ASP A 93 20.23 8.31 -3.23
N GLU A 94 20.27 9.10 -4.31
CA GLU A 94 20.68 10.50 -4.27
C GLU A 94 19.57 11.37 -3.65
N GLN A 95 18.32 11.13 -4.06
CA GLN A 95 17.16 11.87 -3.56
C GLN A 95 16.58 11.28 -2.27
N GLY A 96 16.93 10.04 -1.92
CA GLY A 96 16.40 9.35 -0.76
C GLY A 96 14.90 9.09 -0.87
N GLY A 97 14.39 8.74 -2.05
CA GLY A 97 12.96 8.62 -2.34
C GLY A 97 12.62 7.53 -3.35
N TRP A 98 11.36 7.09 -3.33
CA TRP A 98 10.82 6.25 -4.40
C TRP A 98 10.27 7.11 -5.53
N PHE A 99 10.37 6.61 -6.75
CA PHE A 99 9.80 7.24 -7.94
C PHE A 99 9.22 6.18 -8.88
N VAL A 100 8.30 6.61 -9.75
CA VAL A 100 7.68 5.74 -10.75
C VAL A 100 8.63 5.58 -11.94
N ILE A 101 8.84 4.33 -12.35
CA ILE A 101 9.69 3.97 -13.50
C ILE A 101 8.90 3.41 -14.68
N GLU A 102 7.59 3.23 -14.50
CA GLU A 102 6.72 2.75 -15.57
C GLU A 102 6.45 3.87 -16.58
N ASP A 103 6.67 3.57 -17.87
CA ASP A 103 6.51 4.54 -18.94
C ASP A 103 5.06 5.06 -19.02
N HIS A 104 4.90 6.35 -19.31
CA HIS A 104 3.63 7.07 -19.35
C HIS A 104 2.80 7.10 -18.05
N VAL A 105 3.28 6.51 -16.95
CA VAL A 105 2.62 6.55 -15.64
C VAL A 105 3.27 7.62 -14.78
N SER A 106 2.51 8.64 -14.40
CA SER A 106 2.99 9.74 -13.55
C SER A 106 2.94 9.39 -12.06
N ASP A 107 1.99 8.55 -11.65
CA ASP A 107 1.87 8.08 -10.27
C ASP A 107 1.13 6.73 -10.18
N VAL A 108 1.33 6.04 -9.07
CA VAL A 108 0.59 4.85 -8.69
C VAL A 108 -0.10 5.12 -7.36
N ILE A 109 -1.43 5.03 -7.34
CA ILE A 109 -2.26 5.37 -6.18
C ILE A 109 -2.84 4.10 -5.57
N VAL A 110 -2.70 3.95 -4.25
CA VAL A 110 -3.42 2.94 -3.47
C VAL A 110 -4.58 3.61 -2.74
N ARG A 111 -5.75 2.98 -2.76
CA ARG A 111 -6.97 3.50 -2.13
C ARG A 111 -7.62 2.46 -1.23
N LEU A 112 -8.17 2.91 -0.11
CA LEU A 112 -9.02 2.10 0.76
C LEU A 112 -10.38 1.83 0.10
N THR A 113 -10.82 0.60 0.24
CA THR A 113 -12.20 0.21 -0.05
C THR A 113 -13.05 0.27 1.22
N ASN A 114 -14.38 0.15 1.07
CA ASN A 114 -15.27 -0.08 2.20
C ASN A 114 -14.93 -1.36 3.00
N GLY A 115 -14.33 -2.38 2.35
CA GLY A 115 -13.82 -3.56 3.04
C GLY A 115 -12.61 -3.25 3.93
N GLY A 116 -11.75 -2.36 3.46
CA GLY A 116 -10.58 -1.87 4.20
C GLY A 116 -10.96 -1.03 5.42
N VAL A 117 -11.97 -0.17 5.28
CA VAL A 117 -12.53 0.60 6.42
C VAL A 117 -13.07 -0.34 7.50
N LYS A 118 -13.88 -1.34 7.12
CA LYS A 118 -14.38 -2.35 8.07
C LYS A 118 -13.26 -3.13 8.75
N TRP A 119 -12.14 -3.36 8.04
CA TRP A 119 -10.96 -3.99 8.62
C TRP A 119 -10.28 -3.11 9.66
N LEU A 120 -10.17 -1.81 9.41
CA LEU A 120 -9.67 -0.83 10.39
C LEU A 120 -10.55 -0.80 11.64
N ASP A 121 -11.87 -0.79 11.50
CA ASP A 121 -12.80 -0.83 12.63
C ASP A 121 -12.62 -2.09 13.48
N LEU A 122 -12.44 -3.24 12.83
CA LEU A 122 -12.17 -4.51 13.51
C LEU A 122 -10.82 -4.51 14.24
N ILE A 123 -9.79 -3.86 13.69
CA ILE A 123 -8.49 -3.71 14.34
C ILE A 123 -8.62 -2.79 15.55
N ALA A 124 -9.25 -1.64 15.42
CA ALA A 124 -9.47 -0.69 16.51
C ALA A 124 -10.27 -1.33 17.65
N ALA A 125 -11.35 -2.04 17.32
CA ALA A 125 -12.16 -2.76 18.30
C ALA A 125 -11.37 -3.85 19.04
N GLN A 126 -10.35 -4.46 18.42
CA GLN A 126 -9.49 -5.44 19.10
C GLN A 126 -8.43 -4.78 20.00
N SER A 127 -7.89 -3.63 19.61
CA SER A 127 -6.90 -2.90 20.41
C SER A 127 -7.48 -2.30 21.68
N ASN A 128 -8.79 -2.01 21.72
CA ASN A 128 -9.47 -1.48 22.91
C ASN A 128 -9.93 -2.57 23.90
N ILE A 129 -9.68 -3.86 23.60
CA ILE A 129 -10.07 -5.00 24.45
C ILE A 129 -8.86 -5.56 25.21
N THR A 130 -7.65 -5.08 24.91
CA THR A 130 -6.40 -5.35 25.63
C THR A 130 -6.04 -4.19 26.53
#